data_AF-E2ARY1-F1
#
_entry.id   AF-E2ARY1-F1
#
_cell.length_a   1.000
_cell.length_b   1.000
_cell.length_c   1.000
_cell.angle_alpha   90.00
_cell.angle_beta   90.00
_cell.angle_gamma   90.00
#
_symmetry.space_group_name_H-M   'P 1'
#
loop_
_entity.id
_entity.type
_entity.pdbx_description
1 polymer ?
#
loop_
_entity_poly.entity_id
_entity_poly.type
_entity_poly.pdbx_seq_one_letter_code
_entity_poly.pdbx_strand_id
1 'polypeptide(L)'
;QAGKTVAEIAAAIPCSAKTVRRWIERFIENGDHALHDYRRNSPRKTRAQQDERIVVAVIEQPFGTVQEDLNAANVQTSERTARRQLNEAG
;
A
#
# COMPACT_ATOMS: atom_id res chain seq x y z
N GLN A 1 -36.36 -15.72 -5.98
CA GLN A 1 -35.50 -14.90 -6.86
C GLN A 1 -34.32 -15.77 -7.25
N ALA A 2 -34.13 -16.10 -8.53
CA ALA A 2 -32.99 -16.92 -8.96
C ALA A 2 -31.73 -16.04 -8.96
N GLY A 3 -30.63 -16.54 -8.37
CA GLY A 3 -29.35 -15.83 -8.38
C GLY A 3 -28.71 -15.80 -9.77
N LYS A 4 -27.76 -14.88 -9.99
CA LYS A 4 -26.97 -14.83 -11.22
C LYS A 4 -26.09 -16.08 -11.35
N THR A 5 -25.94 -16.57 -12.56
CA THR A 5 -25.01 -17.64 -12.90
C THR A 5 -23.56 -17.15 -12.89
N VAL A 6 -22.61 -18.10 -12.76
CA VAL A 6 -21.17 -17.80 -12.82
C VAL A 6 -20.78 -17.09 -14.11
N ALA A 7 -21.40 -17.45 -15.24
CA ALA A 7 -21.12 -16.84 -16.54
C ALA A 7 -21.60 -15.39 -16.59
N GLU A 8 -22.78 -15.09 -16.06
CA GLU A 8 -23.32 -13.73 -15.99
C GLU A 8 -22.47 -12.83 -15.06
N ILE A 9 -21.96 -13.38 -13.96
CA ILE A 9 -21.07 -12.64 -13.06
C ILE A 9 -19.72 -12.37 -13.74
N ALA A 10 -19.15 -13.34 -14.44
CA ALA A 10 -17.88 -13.20 -15.17
C ALA A 10 -17.98 -12.19 -16.33
N ALA A 11 -19.15 -12.09 -16.97
CA ALA A 11 -19.41 -11.08 -18.00
C ALA A 11 -19.60 -9.67 -17.39
N ALA A 12 -20.24 -9.58 -16.21
CA ALA A 12 -20.49 -8.31 -15.54
C ALA A 12 -19.25 -7.71 -14.87
N ILE A 13 -18.39 -8.57 -14.30
CA ILE A 13 -17.09 -8.21 -13.72
C ILE A 13 -16.05 -8.92 -14.59
N PRO A 14 -15.38 -8.24 -15.55
CA PRO A 14 -14.54 -8.86 -16.58
C PRO A 14 -13.40 -9.69 -15.98
N CYS A 15 -13.71 -10.94 -15.64
CA CYS A 15 -12.82 -11.85 -14.94
C CYS A 15 -13.15 -13.28 -15.36
N SER A 16 -12.25 -14.20 -15.04
CA SER A 16 -12.46 -15.60 -15.40
C SER A 16 -13.58 -16.23 -14.57
N ALA A 17 -14.32 -17.17 -15.16
CA ALA A 17 -15.29 -18.00 -14.42
C ALA A 17 -14.65 -18.74 -13.23
N LYS A 18 -13.35 -19.07 -13.32
CA LYS A 18 -12.56 -19.65 -12.23
C LYS A 18 -12.43 -18.68 -11.05
N THR A 19 -12.22 -17.39 -11.32
CA THR A 19 -12.16 -16.34 -10.29
C THR A 19 -13.50 -16.21 -9.58
N VAL A 20 -14.60 -16.18 -10.34
CA VAL A 20 -15.95 -16.11 -9.79
C VAL A 20 -16.25 -17.30 -8.87
N ARG A 21 -15.96 -18.54 -9.31
CA ARG A 21 -16.14 -19.74 -8.46
C ARG A 21 -15.35 -19.64 -7.16
N ARG A 22 -14.07 -19.25 -7.26
CA ARG A 22 -13.21 -19.07 -6.08
C ARG A 22 -13.76 -18.05 -5.10
N TRP A 23 -14.32 -16.92 -5.58
CA TRP A 23 -14.94 -15.93 -4.70
C TRP A 23 -16.20 -16.47 -4.04
N ILE A 24 -17.05 -17.17 -4.79
CA ILE A 24 -18.27 -17.81 -4.24
C ILE A 24 -17.90 -18.83 -3.16
N GLU A 25 -16.97 -19.74 -3.44
CA GLU A 25 -16.48 -20.74 -2.48
C GLU A 25 -15.93 -20.06 -1.22
N ARG A 26 -15.03 -19.09 -1.39
CA ARG A 26 -14.41 -18.37 -0.26
C ARG A 26 -15.44 -17.62 0.60
N PHE A 27 -16.45 -17.04 -0.04
CA PHE A 27 -17.56 -16.36 0.65
C PHE A 27 -18.48 -17.35 1.38
N ILE A 28 -18.78 -18.50 0.79
CA ILE A 28 -19.59 -19.53 1.46
C ILE A 28 -18.86 -20.07 2.70
N GLU A 29 -17.55 -20.30 2.59
CA GLU A 29 -16.74 -20.88 3.66
C GLU A 29 -16.48 -19.90 4.81
N ASN A 30 -16.23 -18.62 4.50
CA ASN A 30 -15.72 -17.67 5.49
C ASN A 30 -16.53 -16.37 5.55
N GLY A 31 -17.49 -16.14 4.66
CA GLY A 31 -18.24 -14.89 4.58
C GLY A 31 -17.46 -13.73 3.94
N ASP A 32 -18.04 -12.54 4.04
CA ASP A 32 -17.59 -11.33 3.33
C ASP A 32 -16.14 -10.93 3.64
N HIS A 33 -15.72 -11.05 4.90
CA HIS A 33 -14.39 -10.66 5.34
C HIS A 33 -13.30 -11.37 4.52
N ALA A 34 -13.50 -12.64 4.14
CA ALA A 34 -12.52 -13.38 3.36
C ALA A 34 -12.36 -12.90 1.91
N LEU A 35 -13.26 -12.06 1.40
CA LEU A 35 -13.09 -11.44 0.08
C LEU A 35 -12.17 -10.22 0.10
N HIS A 36 -11.88 -9.64 1.27
CA HIS A 36 -10.97 -8.51 1.39
C HIS A 36 -9.53 -8.88 1.01
N ASP A 37 -8.84 -7.96 0.34
CA ASP A 37 -7.42 -8.09 0.08
C ASP A 37 -6.63 -7.81 1.37
N TYR A 38 -6.18 -8.88 2.02
CA TYR A 38 -5.34 -8.82 3.22
C TYR A 38 -3.85 -8.77 2.92
N ARG A 39 -3.44 -8.56 1.66
CA ARG A 39 -2.02 -8.33 1.36
C ARG A 39 -1.56 -7.11 2.16
N ARG A 40 -0.83 -7.39 3.23
CA ARG A 40 -0.07 -6.37 3.95
C ARG A 40 0.97 -5.87 2.96
N ASN A 41 0.82 -4.62 2.50
CA ASN A 41 1.98 -3.89 2.03
C ASN A 41 3.06 -4.03 3.11
N SER A 42 4.25 -4.46 2.73
CA SER A 42 5.35 -4.66 3.69
C SER A 42 5.48 -3.39 4.54
N PRO A 43 5.48 -3.49 5.89
CA PRO A 43 5.57 -2.31 6.73
C PRO A 43 6.79 -1.48 6.32
N ARG A 44 6.63 -0.14 6.32
CA ARG A 44 7.75 0.76 6.01
C ARG A 44 8.93 0.39 6.89
N LYS A 45 10.14 0.31 6.31
CA LYS A 45 11.37 0.05 7.06
C LYS A 45 11.65 1.17 8.07
N THR A 46 11.20 2.37 7.76
CA THR A 46 11.30 3.59 8.57
C THR A 46 10.09 3.72 9.51
N ARG A 47 10.36 4.03 10.78
CA ARG A 47 9.33 4.33 11.81
C ARG A 47 8.85 5.78 11.64
N ALA A 48 7.63 6.10 12.08
CA ALA A 48 7.06 7.45 12.00
C ALA A 48 8.00 8.55 12.55
N GLN A 49 8.70 8.27 13.65
CA GLN A 49 9.69 9.19 14.23
C GLN A 49 10.89 9.48 13.30
N GLN A 50 11.29 8.51 12.46
CA GLN A 50 12.37 8.73 11.49
C GLN A 50 11.89 9.62 10.34
N ASP A 51 10.62 9.47 9.94
CA ASP A 51 10.01 10.29 8.90
C ASP A 51 9.92 11.75 9.37
N GLU A 52 9.51 11.99 10.63
CA GLU A 52 9.51 13.32 11.25
C GLU A 52 10.91 13.97 11.25
N ARG A 53 11.96 13.21 11.58
CA ARG A 53 13.34 13.72 11.58
C ARG A 53 13.81 14.12 10.17
N ILE A 54 13.40 13.39 9.15
CA ILE A 54 13.72 13.73 7.76
C ILE A 54 12.97 15.01 7.35
N VAL A 55 11.69 15.13 7.71
CA VAL A 55 10.90 16.35 7.43
C VAL A 55 11.49 17.57 8.13
N VAL A 56 11.91 17.45 9.41
CA VAL A 56 12.57 18.53 10.14
C VAL A 56 13.89 18.93 9.48
N ALA A 57 14.72 17.97 9.08
CA ALA A 57 15.99 18.25 8.41
C ALA A 57 15.79 19.06 7.11
N VAL A 58 14.78 18.69 6.31
CA VAL A 58 14.42 19.43 5.08
C VAL A 58 13.95 20.85 5.38
N ILE A 59 13.21 21.06 6.48
CA ILE A 59 12.77 22.41 6.89
C ILE A 59 13.97 23.26 7.33
N GLU A 60 14.92 22.66 8.03
CA GLU A 60 16.15 23.35 8.46
C GLU A 60 17.10 23.64 7.29
N GLN A 61 17.06 22.84 6.22
CA GLN A 61 17.92 22.94 5.04
C GLN A 61 17.11 22.86 3.72
N PRO A 62 16.28 23.88 3.40
CA PRO A 62 15.33 23.81 2.30
C PRO A 62 15.96 23.73 0.89
N PHE A 63 17.26 24.03 0.78
CA PHE A 63 18.03 23.95 -0.47
C PHE A 63 19.07 22.82 -0.45
N GLY A 64 19.08 22.00 0.61
CA GLY A 64 19.94 20.83 0.73
C GLY A 64 19.48 19.68 -0.16
N THR A 65 20.37 18.69 -0.33
CA THR A 65 20.04 17.43 -0.99
C THR A 65 19.42 16.46 0.01
N VAL A 66 18.54 15.59 -0.49
CA VAL A 66 17.92 14.53 0.33
C VAL A 66 18.96 13.65 1.03
N GLN A 67 20.15 13.47 0.45
CA GLN A 67 21.23 12.73 1.08
C GLN A 67 21.82 13.47 2.30
N GLU A 68 21.93 14.80 2.23
CA GLU A 68 22.35 15.64 3.36
C GLU A 68 21.30 15.59 4.48
N ASP A 69 20.00 15.64 4.13
CA ASP A 69 18.90 15.53 5.10
C ASP A 69 18.90 14.17 5.81
N LEU A 70 19.15 13.08 5.07
CA LEU A 70 19.26 11.74 5.64
C LEU A 70 20.44 11.60 6.60
N ASN A 71 21.57 12.22 6.25
CA ASN A 71 22.75 12.26 7.09
C ASN A 71 22.48 13.06 8.37
N ALA A 72 21.87 14.25 8.25
CA ALA A 72 21.48 15.09 9.39
C ALA A 72 20.46 14.40 10.30
N ALA A 73 19.49 13.70 9.71
CA ALA A 73 18.49 12.92 10.43
C ALA A 73 19.04 11.58 10.99
N ASN A 74 20.28 11.19 10.67
CA ASN A 74 20.89 9.90 11.00
C ASN A 74 19.94 8.71 10.69
N VAL A 75 19.32 8.73 9.51
CA VAL A 75 18.38 7.69 9.05
C VAL A 75 19.02 6.90 7.92
N GLN A 76 19.20 5.59 8.15
CA GLN A 76 19.70 4.68 7.12
C GLN A 76 18.54 4.19 6.23
N THR A 77 18.19 5.00 5.23
CA THR A 77 17.25 4.62 4.15
C THR A 77 17.81 5.04 2.80
N SER A 78 17.23 4.54 1.70
CA SER A 78 17.63 4.97 0.37
C SER A 78 17.06 6.35 0.05
N GLU A 79 17.81 7.13 -0.72
CA GLU A 79 17.37 8.46 -1.17
C GLU A 79 16.01 8.41 -1.91
N ARG A 80 15.78 7.37 -2.73
CA ARG A 80 14.48 7.13 -3.38
C ARG A 80 13.34 6.97 -2.38
N THR A 81 13.58 6.27 -1.26
CA THR A 81 12.57 6.07 -0.21
C THR A 81 12.30 7.39 0.51
N ALA A 82 13.34 8.14 0.85
CA ALA A 82 13.23 9.45 1.49
C ALA A 82 12.47 10.46 0.60
N ARG A 83 12.79 10.55 -0.70
CA ARG A 83 12.02 11.36 -1.66
C ARG A 83 10.55 10.98 -1.71
N ARG A 84 10.25 9.67 -1.73
CA ARG A 84 8.87 9.19 -1.69
C ARG A 84 8.16 9.62 -0.41
N GLN A 85 8.82 9.53 0.75
CA GLN A 85 8.24 9.94 2.04
C GLN A 85 7.98 11.44 2.09
N LEU A 86 8.91 12.26 1.59
CA LEU A 86 8.74 13.71 1.50
C LEU A 86 7.56 14.08 0.59
N ASN A 87 7.43 13.42 -0.57
CA ASN A 87 6.28 13.62 -1.47
C ASN A 87 4.94 13.11 -0.88
N GLU A 88 4.98 12.16 0.05
CA GLU A 88 3.77 11.70 0.76
C GLU A 88 3.40 12.64 1.92
N ALA A 89 4.35 13.45 2.41
CA ALA A 89 4.17 14.39 3.51
C ALA A 89 3.75 15.81 3.04
N GLY A 90 3.83 16.10 1.74
CA GLY A 90 3.49 17.39 1.12
C GLY A 90 2.70 17.24 -0.18
#